data_AF-A0A1F8N6U0-F1
#
_entry.id   AF-A0A1F8N6U0-F1
#
_cell.length_a   1.000
_cell.length_b   1.000
_cell.length_c   1.000
_cell.angle_alpha   90.00
_cell.angle_beta   90.00
_cell.angle_gamma   90.00
#
_symmetry.space_group_name_H-M   'P 1'
#
loop_
_entity.id
_entity.type
_entity.pdbx_description
1 polymer ?
#
loop_
_entity_poly.entity_id
_entity_poly.type
_entity_poly.pdbx_seq_one_letter_code
_entity_poly.pdbx_strand_id
1 'polypeptide(L)'
;MVTLEVRAGNFTAQNLYLKYGFSFVGTRKGYYSDNREDALLMKTPLITSADYQRRFRQLTNVLQQRLLLGCDRNIAQEKESDNA
;
A
#
# COMPACT_ATOMS: atom_id res chain seq x y z
N MET A 1 -14.46 0.57 -12.01
CA MET A 1 -13.54 -0.40 -11.36
C MET A 1 -12.13 -0.14 -11.88
N VAL A 2 -11.10 -0.53 -11.14
CA VAL A 2 -9.70 -0.39 -11.57
C VAL A 2 -9.04 -1.77 -11.54
N THR A 3 -8.18 -2.03 -12.53
CA THR A 3 -7.33 -3.22 -12.60
C THR A 3 -5.87 -2.80 -12.66
N LEU A 4 -4.99 -3.64 -12.14
CA LEU A 4 -3.54 -3.47 -12.26
C LEU A 4 -2.84 -4.81 -12.37
N GLU A 5 -1.63 -4.77 -12.93
CA GLU A 5 -0.69 -5.87 -12.95
C GLU A 5 0.44 -5.60 -11.95
N VAL A 6 0.75 -6.57 -11.08
CA VAL A 6 1.86 -6.50 -10.13
C VAL A 6 2.78 -7.71 -10.29
N ARG A 7 4.10 -7.51 -10.15
CA ARG A 7 5.09 -8.60 -10.17
C ARG A 7 4.78 -9.65 -9.09
N ALA A 8 4.85 -10.93 -9.46
CA ALA A 8 4.59 -12.04 -8.54
C ALA A 8 5.55 -12.08 -7.33
N GLY A 9 6.78 -11.59 -7.47
CA GLY A 9 7.75 -11.46 -6.38
C GLY A 9 7.66 -10.17 -5.58
N ASN A 10 6.88 -9.16 -6.01
CA ASN A 10 6.77 -7.89 -5.29
C ASN A 10 5.71 -7.94 -4.19
N PHE A 11 5.98 -8.69 -3.13
CA PHE A 11 5.07 -8.88 -2.00
C PHE A 11 4.70 -7.57 -1.29
N THR A 12 5.62 -6.61 -1.23
CA THR A 12 5.36 -5.29 -0.63
C THR A 12 4.23 -4.57 -1.37
N ALA A 13 4.30 -4.50 -2.70
CA ALA A 13 3.25 -3.90 -3.52
C ALA A 13 1.96 -4.71 -3.46
N GLN A 14 2.03 -6.04 -3.51
CA GLN A 14 0.84 -6.90 -3.38
C GLN A 14 0.10 -6.63 -2.06
N ASN A 15 0.81 -6.60 -0.93
CA ASN A 15 0.22 -6.31 0.38
C ASN A 15 -0.37 -4.90 0.46
N LEU A 16 0.27 -3.92 -0.18
CA LEU A 16 -0.27 -2.57 -0.31
C LEU A 16 -1.60 -2.58 -1.05
N TYR A 17 -1.68 -3.22 -2.21
CA TYR A 17 -2.90 -3.29 -3.00
C TYR A 17 -4.02 -4.06 -2.27
N LEU A 18 -3.68 -5.17 -1.61
CA LEU A 18 -4.62 -5.91 -0.76
C LEU A 18 -5.21 -5.01 0.34
N LYS A 19 -4.37 -4.23 1.03
CA LYS A 19 -4.81 -3.28 2.06
C LYS A 19 -5.82 -2.27 1.53
N TYR A 20 -5.65 -1.79 0.30
CA TYR A 20 -6.57 -0.85 -0.34
C TYR A 20 -7.76 -1.51 -1.06
N GLY A 21 -7.97 -2.82 -0.88
CA GLY A 21 -9.14 -3.52 -1.38
C GLY A 21 -9.03 -4.01 -2.82
N PHE A 22 -7.83 -4.10 -3.36
CA PHE A 22 -7.60 -4.92 -4.55
C PHE A 22 -7.67 -6.40 -4.18
N SER A 23 -8.15 -7.23 -5.10
CA SER A 23 -8.15 -8.68 -4.98
C SER A 23 -7.56 -9.33 -6.22
N PHE A 24 -6.95 -10.50 -6.03
CA PHE A 24 -6.39 -11.30 -7.12
C PHE A 24 -7.48 -11.81 -8.06
N VAL A 25 -7.20 -11.80 -9.36
CA VAL A 25 -8.14 -12.22 -10.42
C VAL A 25 -7.52 -13.27 -11.34
N GLY A 26 -6.19 -13.29 -11.46
CA GLY A 26 -5.50 -14.26 -12.32
C GLY A 26 -4.02 -13.92 -12.50
N THR A 27 -3.31 -14.79 -13.22
CA THR A 27 -1.87 -14.66 -13.46
C THR A 27 -1.59 -14.63 -14.95
N ARG A 28 -0.73 -13.70 -15.39
CA ARG A 28 -0.13 -13.69 -16.73
C ARG A 28 1.28 -14.25 -16.64
N LYS A 29 1.50 -15.39 -17.29
CA LYS A 29 2.78 -16.10 -17.26
C LYS A 29 3.85 -15.36 -18.06
N GLY A 30 5.03 -15.18 -17.47
CA GLY A 30 6.18 -14.54 -18.13
C GLY A 30 5.91 -13.14 -18.68
N TYR A 31 5.03 -12.38 -18.02
CA TYR A 31 4.55 -11.08 -18.51
C TYR A 31 5.63 -10.01 -18.55
N TYR A 32 6.52 -9.98 -17.54
CA TYR A 32 7.63 -9.03 -17.51
C TYR A 32 8.79 -9.58 -18.36
N SER A 33 9.17 -8.83 -19.40
CA SER A 33 10.10 -9.30 -20.44
C SER A 33 11.56 -9.36 -19.99
N ASP A 34 11.92 -8.63 -18.93
CA ASP A 34 13.28 -8.53 -18.41
C ASP A 34 13.75 -9.80 -17.71
N ASN A 35 12.87 -10.43 -16.93
CA ASN A 35 13.20 -11.62 -16.13
C ASN A 35 12.20 -12.78 -16.33
N ARG A 36 11.27 -12.66 -17.30
CA ARG A 36 10.17 -13.61 -17.54
C ARG A 36 9.36 -13.88 -16.28
N GLU A 37 9.22 -12.88 -15.42
CA GLU A 37 8.44 -13.00 -14.20
C GLU A 37 6.94 -12.89 -14.50
N ASP A 38 6.18 -13.65 -13.74
CA ASP A 38 4.72 -13.64 -13.77
C ASP A 38 4.16 -12.30 -13.27
N ALA A 39 3.06 -11.86 -13.87
CA ALA A 39 2.26 -10.77 -13.35
C ALA A 39 0.97 -11.31 -12.71
N LEU A 40 0.68 -10.85 -11.50
CA LEU A 40 -0.61 -11.03 -10.86
C LEU A 40 -1.53 -9.90 -11.31
N LEU A 41 -2.68 -10.25 -11.86
CA LEU A 41 -3.76 -9.32 -12.18
C LEU A 41 -4.61 -9.14 -10.94
N MET A 42 -4.72 -7.91 -10.47
CA MET A 42 -5.56 -7.54 -9.33
C MET A 42 -6.60 -6.51 -9.74
N LYS A 43 -7.76 -6.52 -9.08
CA LYS A 43 -8.84 -5.55 -9.34
C LYS A 43 -9.46 -5.00 -8.07
N THR A 44 -10.01 -3.80 -8.12
CA THR A 44 -10.84 -3.24 -7.05
C THR A 44 -12.33 -3.35 -7.36
N PRO A 45 -13.19 -3.24 -6.33
CA PRO A 45 -14.56 -2.78 -6.49
C PRO A 45 -14.63 -1.41 -7.19
N LEU A 46 -15.85 -0.91 -7.41
CA LEU A 46 -16.04 0.41 -7.98
C LEU A 46 -15.48 1.48 -7.03
N ILE A 47 -14.47 2.23 -7.48
CA ILE A 47 -13.80 3.26 -6.67
C ILE A 47 -14.74 4.40 -6.26
N THR A 48 -15.79 4.65 -7.05
CA THR A 48 -16.82 5.65 -6.74
C THR A 48 -17.87 5.14 -5.76
N SER A 49 -17.84 3.86 -5.37
CA SER A 49 -18.78 3.33 -4.39
C SER A 49 -18.58 3.97 -3.01
N ALA A 50 -19.68 4.20 -2.29
CA ALA A 50 -19.65 4.77 -0.95
C ALA A 50 -18.80 3.93 0.01
N ASP A 51 -18.88 2.60 -0.11
CA ASP A 51 -18.15 1.66 0.76
C ASP A 51 -16.64 1.75 0.58
N TYR A 52 -16.18 1.80 -0.69
CA TYR A 52 -14.76 1.98 -1.00
C TYR A 52 -14.25 3.32 -0.46
N GLN A 53 -15.02 4.38 -0.68
CA GLN A 53 -14.70 5.72 -0.19
C GLN A 53 -14.63 5.78 1.34
N ARG A 54 -15.53 5.10 2.07
CA ARG A 54 -15.46 4.99 3.53
C ARG A 54 -14.20 4.26 3.98
N ARG A 55 -13.90 3.09 3.40
CA ARG A 55 -12.69 2.31 3.74
C ARG A 55 -11.42 3.12 3.46
N PHE A 56 -11.34 3.77 2.31
CA PHE A 56 -10.19 4.58 1.92
C PHE A 56 -9.95 5.72 2.93
N ARG A 57 -11.00 6.46 3.32
CA ARG A 57 -10.90 7.50 4.35
C ARG A 57 -10.38 6.95 5.68
N GLN A 58 -10.87 5.79 6.13
CA GLN A 58 -10.40 5.17 7.37
C GLN A 58 -8.90 4.85 7.30
N LEU A 59 -8.45 4.23 6.21
CA LEU A 59 -7.03 3.87 6.02
C LEU A 59 -6.12 5.11 6.00
N THR A 60 -6.55 6.17 5.32
CA THR A 60 -5.80 7.43 5.25
C THR A 60 -5.76 8.14 6.60
N ASN A 61 -6.87 8.19 7.33
CA ASN A 61 -6.91 8.80 8.66
C ASN A 61 -5.97 8.07 9.64
N VAL A 62 -5.96 6.74 9.61
CA VAL A 62 -5.04 5.92 10.42
C VAL A 62 -3.58 6.21 10.05
N LEU A 63 -3.28 6.31 8.75
CA LEU A 63 -1.93 6.67 8.29
C LEU A 63 -1.53 8.07 8.75
N GLN A 64 -2.40 9.06 8.60
CA GLN A 64 -2.19 10.43 9.05
C GLN A 64 -1.94 10.49 10.56
N GLN A 65 -2.76 9.81 11.37
CA GLN A 65 -2.56 9.72 12.82
C GLN A 65 -1.20 9.12 13.17
N ARG A 66 -0.77 8.05 12.50
CA ARG A 66 0.55 7.45 12.73
C ARG A 66 1.70 8.36 12.35
N LEU A 67 1.56 9.12 11.27
CA LEU A 67 2.57 10.10 10.85
C LEU A 67 2.64 11.27 11.85
N LEU A 68 1.50 11.78 12.30
CA LEU A 68 1.43 12.86 13.29
C LEU A 68 2.03 12.42 14.64
N LEU A 69 1.64 11.25 15.16
CA LEU A 69 2.22 10.68 16.40
C LEU A 69 3.70 10.27 16.23
N GLY A 70 4.13 10.03 15.00
CA GLY A 70 5.53 9.73 14.68
C GLY A 70 6.43 10.96 14.71
N CYS A 71 5.89 12.15 14.44
CA CYS A 71 6.65 13.41 14.49
C CYS A 71 7.12 13.76 15.91
N ASP A 72 6.40 13.35 16.95
CA ASP A 72 6.77 13.65 18.35
C ASP A 72 8.00 12.85 18.83
N ARG A 73 8.30 11.69 18.22
CA ARG A 73 9.44 10.86 18.65
C ARG A 73 10.82 11.34 18.19
N ASN A 74 10.90 12.15 17.13
CA ASN A 74 12.18 12.65 16.63
C ASN A 74 12.70 13.87 17.40
N ILE A 75 11.83 14.62 18.09
CA ILE A 75 12.24 15.82 18.86
C ILE A 75 12.84 15.44 20.23
N ALA A 76 12.47 14.28 20.78
CA ALA A 76 12.96 13.84 22.08
C ALA A 76 14.39 13.25 22.05
N GLN A 77 14.92 12.86 20.88
CA GLN A 77 16.25 12.26 20.78
C GLN A 77 17.38 13.27 20.53
N GLU A 78 17.08 14.52 20.18
CA GLU A 78 18.10 15.57 19.97
C GLU A 78 18.43 16.37 21.23
N LYS A 79 17.67 16.24 22.32
CA LYS A 79 17.89 17.02 23.55
C LYS A 79 18.83 16.38 24.58
N GLU A 80 19.33 15.17 24.32
CA GLU A 80 20.13 14.41 25.29
C GLU A 80 21.61 14.28 24.89
N SER A 81 21.99 14.78 23.72
CA SER A 81 23.38 14.81 23.21
C SER A 81 24.12 16.14 23.41
N ASP A 82 23.46 17.18 23.94
CA ASP A 82 24.07 18.49 24.23
C ASP A 82 24.40 18.70 25.71
N ASN A 83 24.33 17.65 26.53
CA ASN A 83 24.66 17.72 27.96
C ASN A 83 25.58 16.57 28.41
N ALA A 84 26.63 16.30 27.62
CA ALA A 84 27.76 15.45 27.96
C ALA A 84 29.08 16.11 27.57
#